data_AF-A5V1S5-F1
#
_entry.id   AF-A5V1S5-F1
#
_cell.length_a   1.000
_cell.length_b   1.000
_cell.length_c   1.000
_cell.angle_alpha   90.00
_cell.angle_beta   90.00
_cell.angle_gamma   90.00
#
_symmetry.space_group_name_H-M   'P 1'
#
loop_
_entity.id
_entity.type
_entity.pdbx_description
1 polymer ?
#
loop_
_entity_poly.entity_id
_entity_poly.type
_entity_poly.pdbx_seq_one_letter_code
_entity_poly.pdbx_strand_id
1 'polypeptide(L)'
;MITSQSGPVVLVVADDLQRREQLAALRRLRPTIAIAHPRGPLARQLFMDLLACDDAIDPLPWLISARAQTVALLALALALDFATSCAASRSNERRALAAASDAAWSAAMREADARSRALFGRLLTASDAWIAPDRLVDRIADARDADAVRRLLSQMRARSELPVETTPQRSLVEPTIAVLLADLLRLPDAVDPVAWLATARGEAVARLSLDAMLRQVLPTPQHLLAERGAEVRPPIRPRLRVRAGSLIARLERMEFYANCFRLHFRARIISADAAKMMFQSFTPDALTRWNGVTRVVDDAGYRYVVQIEDYEVMNQCWWWRQELTLVCWPALDAAARSLTLHQQPAALARYRIPRIGDQMVPLAMPELGALQVRIPLPHEVVFE
;
A
#
# COMPACT_ATOMS: atom_id res chain seq x y z
N MET A 1 22.87 27.78 -17.43
CA MET A 1 21.52 27.68 -16.84
C MET A 1 20.76 26.60 -17.59
N ILE A 2 20.61 25.42 -17.00
CA ILE A 2 19.67 24.39 -17.48
C ILE A 2 18.89 23.94 -16.24
N THR A 3 17.66 24.44 -16.13
CA THR A 3 16.71 24.02 -15.10
C THR A 3 16.25 22.61 -15.40
N SER A 4 16.85 21.64 -14.72
CA SER A 4 16.35 20.26 -14.67
C SER A 4 15.02 20.26 -13.90
N GLN A 5 13.91 20.35 -14.62
CA GLN A 5 12.60 19.99 -14.09
C GLN A 5 12.56 18.47 -13.92
N SER A 6 12.97 18.00 -12.74
CA SER A 6 12.74 16.62 -12.31
C SER A 6 11.25 16.45 -12.03
N GLY A 7 10.48 16.11 -13.06
CA GLY A 7 9.09 15.72 -12.90
C GLY A 7 8.99 14.52 -11.94
N PRO A 8 8.11 14.56 -10.92
CA PRO A 8 7.91 13.41 -10.06
C PRO A 8 6.82 12.51 -10.65
N VAL A 9 6.71 11.29 -10.11
CA VAL A 9 5.47 10.49 -10.05
C VAL A 9 5.10 9.62 -11.26
N VAL A 10 5.35 8.30 -11.12
CA VAL A 10 4.54 7.23 -11.77
C VAL A 10 4.07 6.19 -10.74
N LEU A 11 4.81 6.02 -9.63
CA LEU A 11 4.48 5.10 -8.53
C LEU A 11 3.20 5.45 -7.76
N VAL A 12 2.93 6.74 -7.65
CA VAL A 12 1.84 7.29 -6.82
C VAL A 12 0.47 7.02 -7.46
N VAL A 13 0.41 6.80 -8.78
CA VAL A 13 -0.85 6.64 -9.54
C VAL A 13 -1.38 5.20 -9.52
N ALA A 14 -0.49 4.20 -9.54
CA ALA A 14 -0.90 2.79 -9.58
C ALA A 14 -1.56 2.33 -8.26
N ASP A 15 -1.00 2.77 -7.13
CA ASP A 15 -1.55 2.45 -5.81
C ASP A 15 -2.87 3.21 -5.55
N ASP A 16 -3.05 4.41 -6.12
CA ASP A 16 -4.32 5.14 -6.01
C ASP A 16 -5.45 4.45 -6.74
N LEU A 17 -5.19 3.98 -7.96
CA LEU A 17 -6.20 3.23 -8.71
C LEU A 17 -6.62 1.98 -7.92
N GLN A 18 -5.65 1.26 -7.36
CA GLN A 18 -5.95 0.09 -6.53
C GLN A 18 -6.80 0.47 -5.31
N ARG A 19 -6.46 1.52 -4.56
CA ARG A 19 -7.25 1.98 -3.41
C ARG A 19 -8.67 2.40 -3.80
N ARG A 20 -8.83 3.06 -4.95
CA ARG A 20 -10.14 3.44 -5.50
C ARG A 20 -10.98 2.22 -5.82
N GLU A 21 -10.40 1.23 -6.49
CA GLU A 21 -11.09 -0.01 -6.84
C GLU A 21 -11.43 -0.85 -5.59
N GLN A 22 -10.55 -0.88 -4.59
CA GLN A 22 -10.83 -1.53 -3.30
C GLN A 22 -12.00 -0.87 -2.56
N LEU A 23 -12.03 0.47 -2.49
CA LEU A 23 -13.16 1.18 -1.89
C LEU A 23 -14.45 0.99 -2.69
N ALA A 24 -14.39 1.03 -4.02
CA ALA A 24 -15.54 0.78 -4.87
C ALA A 24 -16.03 -0.68 -4.74
N ALA A 25 -15.13 -1.63 -4.51
CA ALA A 25 -15.50 -3.00 -4.20
C ALA A 25 -16.24 -3.10 -2.86
N LEU A 26 -15.73 -2.44 -1.82
CA LEU A 26 -16.38 -2.36 -0.50
C LEU A 26 -17.82 -1.79 -0.57
N ARG A 27 -18.06 -0.77 -1.40
CA ARG A 27 -19.39 -0.18 -1.63
C ARG A 27 -20.37 -1.13 -2.34
N ARG A 28 -19.84 -2.06 -3.14
CA ARG A 28 -20.60 -2.99 -3.98
C ARG A 28 -20.45 -4.44 -3.51
N LEU A 29 -20.15 -4.62 -2.22
CA LEU A 29 -20.20 -5.93 -1.60
C LEU A 29 -21.63 -6.43 -1.52
N ARG A 30 -21.76 -7.75 -1.46
CA ARG A 30 -23.04 -8.40 -1.18
C ARG A 30 -23.52 -8.01 0.23
N PRO A 31 -24.82 -7.73 0.45
CA PRO A 31 -25.34 -7.27 1.75
C PRO A 31 -25.06 -8.22 2.92
N THR A 32 -24.86 -9.50 2.65
CA THR A 32 -24.59 -10.53 3.67
C THR A 32 -23.14 -10.54 4.15
N ILE A 33 -22.25 -9.77 3.53
CA ILE A 33 -20.82 -9.76 3.85
C ILE A 33 -20.56 -8.73 4.94
N ALA A 34 -20.10 -9.20 6.09
CA ALA A 34 -19.65 -8.33 7.17
C ALA A 34 -18.35 -7.62 6.77
N ILE A 35 -18.31 -6.31 7.02
CA ILE A 35 -17.14 -5.46 6.79
C ILE A 35 -16.57 -5.08 8.15
N ALA A 36 -15.27 -5.29 8.36
CA ALA A 36 -14.60 -4.78 9.56
C ALA A 36 -14.63 -3.24 9.58
N HIS A 37 -14.47 -2.65 10.75
CA HIS A 37 -14.41 -1.19 10.89
C HIS A 37 -13.02 -0.74 11.33
N PRO A 38 -12.53 0.41 10.84
CA PRO A 38 -11.29 0.97 11.35
C PRO A 38 -11.46 1.34 12.83
N ARG A 39 -10.35 1.32 13.56
CA ARG A 39 -10.32 1.64 14.98
C ARG A 39 -10.52 3.14 15.21
N GLY A 40 -11.26 3.47 16.28
CA GLY A 40 -11.55 4.85 16.67
C GLY A 40 -12.78 5.45 15.98
N PRO A 41 -13.51 6.34 16.67
CA PRO A 41 -14.78 6.87 16.18
C PRO A 41 -14.61 7.74 14.92
N LEU A 42 -13.51 8.52 14.85
CA LEU A 42 -13.24 9.43 13.73
C LEU A 42 -12.98 8.66 12.42
N ALA A 43 -12.11 7.65 12.46
CA ALA A 43 -11.81 6.80 11.30
C ALA A 43 -13.05 6.02 10.87
N ARG A 44 -13.83 5.51 11.83
CA ARG A 44 -15.09 4.80 11.54
C ARG A 44 -16.09 5.72 10.84
N GLN A 45 -16.30 6.93 11.34
CA GLN A 45 -17.21 7.88 10.71
C GLN A 45 -16.75 8.24 9.29
N LEU A 46 -15.46 8.55 9.12
CA LEU A 46 -14.91 8.87 7.79
C LEU A 46 -15.06 7.71 6.81
N PHE A 47 -14.82 6.47 7.28
CA PHE A 47 -14.99 5.28 6.47
C PHE A 47 -16.46 5.05 6.08
N MET A 48 -17.41 5.25 7.00
CA MET A 48 -18.83 5.16 6.69
C MET A 48 -19.27 6.24 5.69
N ASP A 49 -18.77 7.47 5.84
CA ASP A 49 -19.01 8.54 4.86
C ASP A 49 -18.47 8.14 3.48
N LEU A 50 -17.28 7.56 3.42
CA LEU A 50 -16.69 7.07 2.18
C LEU A 50 -17.49 5.93 1.55
N LEU A 51 -18.10 5.03 2.34
CA LEU A 51 -18.97 3.97 1.82
C LEU A 51 -20.32 4.52 1.33
N ALA A 52 -20.80 5.62 1.91
CA ALA A 52 -22.04 6.27 1.49
C ALA A 52 -21.90 7.14 0.23
N CYS A 53 -20.67 7.50 -0.15
CA CYS A 53 -20.40 8.22 -1.39
C CYS A 53 -20.77 7.40 -2.64
N ASP A 54 -21.23 8.09 -3.68
CA ASP A 54 -21.44 7.52 -5.01
C ASP A 54 -20.14 6.92 -5.58
N ASP A 55 -20.27 5.86 -6.37
CA ASP A 55 -19.17 5.24 -7.12
C ASP A 55 -18.46 6.21 -8.08
N ALA A 56 -19.16 7.24 -8.55
CA ALA A 56 -18.59 8.28 -9.39
C ALA A 56 -17.64 9.23 -8.63
N ILE A 57 -17.73 9.28 -7.29
CA ILE A 57 -16.91 10.17 -6.48
C ILE A 57 -15.52 9.56 -6.30
N ASP A 58 -14.50 10.27 -6.81
CA ASP A 58 -13.11 10.00 -6.51
C ASP A 58 -12.83 10.29 -5.02
N PRO A 59 -12.41 9.28 -4.23
CA PRO A 59 -12.22 9.44 -2.80
C PRO A 59 -11.13 10.47 -2.47
N LEU A 60 -10.07 10.62 -3.26
CA LEU A 60 -8.96 11.50 -2.89
C LEU A 60 -9.35 12.99 -2.95
N PRO A 61 -9.87 13.53 -4.07
CA PRO A 61 -10.37 14.90 -4.10
C PRO A 61 -11.49 15.16 -3.08
N TRP A 62 -12.37 14.18 -2.85
CA TRP A 62 -13.43 14.31 -1.85
C TRP A 62 -12.86 14.41 -0.42
N LEU A 63 -11.87 13.59 -0.06
CA LEU A 63 -11.21 13.66 1.24
C LEU A 63 -10.54 15.02 1.47
N ILE A 64 -9.88 15.56 0.44
CA ILE A 64 -9.19 16.86 0.51
C ILE A 64 -10.19 18.02 0.63
N SER A 65 -11.33 17.96 -0.05
CA SER A 65 -12.30 19.07 -0.09
C SER A 65 -13.33 19.03 1.03
N ALA A 66 -13.89 17.85 1.34
CA ALA A 66 -15.01 17.69 2.27
C ALA A 66 -14.60 17.23 3.68
N ARG A 67 -13.38 16.67 3.83
CA ARG A 67 -12.92 16.03 5.07
C ARG A 67 -11.45 16.36 5.42
N ALA A 68 -10.93 17.48 4.93
CA ALA A 68 -9.52 17.88 5.05
C ALA A 68 -8.97 17.82 6.48
N GLN A 69 -9.73 18.37 7.44
CA GLN A 69 -9.35 18.37 8.85
C GLN A 69 -9.35 16.96 9.45
N THR A 70 -10.34 16.15 9.08
CA THR A 70 -10.46 14.76 9.54
C THR A 70 -9.28 13.91 9.07
N VAL A 71 -8.89 14.01 7.79
CA VAL A 71 -7.73 13.29 7.27
C VAL A 71 -6.41 13.81 7.84
N ALA A 72 -6.31 15.11 8.11
CA ALA A 72 -5.15 15.68 8.79
C ALA A 72 -4.98 15.12 10.21
N LEU A 73 -6.06 15.01 10.98
CA LEU A 73 -6.05 14.42 12.32
C LEU A 73 -5.64 12.94 12.29
N LEU A 74 -6.16 12.16 11.34
CA LEU A 74 -5.78 10.75 11.18
C LEU A 74 -4.31 10.60 10.80
N ALA A 75 -3.81 11.40 9.85
CA ALA A 75 -2.41 11.37 9.46
C ALA A 75 -1.47 11.80 10.59
N LEU A 76 -1.88 12.77 11.40
CA LEU A 76 -1.16 13.18 12.60
C LEU A 76 -1.09 12.03 13.63
N ALA A 77 -2.21 11.36 13.89
CA ALA A 77 -2.24 10.20 14.79
C ALA A 77 -1.27 9.11 14.31
N LEU A 78 -1.30 8.78 13.01
CA LEU A 78 -0.37 7.81 12.41
C LEU A 78 1.10 8.22 12.54
N ALA A 79 1.42 9.50 12.36
CA ALA A 79 2.79 10.00 12.52
C ALA A 79 3.29 9.88 13.96
N LEU A 80 2.40 10.13 14.93
CA LEU A 80 2.73 10.01 16.35
C LEU A 80 2.81 8.55 16.80
N ASP A 81 1.94 7.69 16.28
CA ASP A 81 2.02 6.23 16.43
C ASP A 81 3.35 5.68 15.92
N PHE A 82 3.75 6.12 14.72
CA PHE A 82 5.02 5.75 14.14
C PHE A 82 6.18 6.18 15.05
N ALA A 83 6.17 7.42 15.55
CA ALA A 83 7.19 7.92 16.47
C ALA A 83 7.33 7.06 17.73
N THR A 84 6.20 6.62 18.30
CA THR A 84 6.18 5.82 19.52
C THR A 84 6.62 4.37 19.29
N SER A 85 6.17 3.76 18.19
CA SER A 85 6.61 2.42 17.77
C SER A 85 8.11 2.38 17.53
N CYS A 86 8.63 3.42 16.90
CA CYS A 86 10.04 3.68 16.70
C CYS A 86 10.85 3.71 18.02
N ALA A 87 10.34 4.40 19.05
CA ALA A 87 10.97 4.44 20.36
C ALA A 87 10.94 3.07 21.07
N ALA A 88 9.82 2.34 20.97
CA ALA A 88 9.66 1.02 21.60
C ALA A 88 10.55 -0.05 20.97
N SER A 89 10.62 -0.13 19.63
CA SER A 89 11.48 -1.10 18.91
C SER A 89 12.94 -0.97 19.34
N ARG A 90 13.41 0.27 19.51
CA ARG A 90 14.79 0.57 19.96
C ARG A 90 15.07 0.12 21.39
N SER A 91 14.12 0.26 22.31
CA SER A 91 14.27 -0.26 23.68
C SER A 91 14.44 -1.78 23.66
N ASN A 92 13.67 -2.48 22.83
CA ASN A 92 13.79 -3.93 22.63
C ASN A 92 15.11 -4.32 21.97
N GLU A 93 15.52 -3.62 20.92
CA GLU A 93 16.77 -3.84 20.21
C GLU A 93 17.99 -3.61 21.10
N ARG A 94 17.99 -2.57 21.94
CA ARG A 94 19.07 -2.33 22.93
C ARG A 94 19.18 -3.48 23.93
N ARG A 95 18.04 -3.98 24.42
CA ARG A 95 18.02 -5.15 25.30
C ARG A 95 18.54 -6.41 24.60
N ALA A 96 18.19 -6.62 23.33
CA ALA A 96 18.66 -7.74 22.54
C ALA A 96 20.16 -7.63 22.19
N LEU A 97 20.66 -6.43 21.86
CA LEU A 97 22.08 -6.14 21.63
C LEU A 97 22.93 -6.35 22.87
N ALA A 98 22.43 -5.96 24.05
CA ALA A 98 23.11 -6.23 25.33
C ALA A 98 23.17 -7.74 25.67
N ALA A 99 22.30 -8.55 25.07
CA ALA A 99 22.22 -9.99 25.29
C ALA A 99 22.88 -10.84 24.18
N ALA A 100 23.28 -10.25 23.05
CA ALA A 100 23.80 -11.00 21.91
C ALA A 100 25.32 -11.20 21.98
N SER A 101 25.77 -12.44 21.78
CA SER A 101 27.19 -12.82 21.76
C SER A 101 27.82 -12.79 20.36
N ASP A 102 27.03 -12.68 19.29
CA ASP A 102 27.49 -12.87 17.92
C ASP A 102 27.89 -11.53 17.24
N ALA A 103 29.13 -11.46 16.78
CA ALA A 103 29.77 -10.24 16.27
C ALA A 103 29.19 -9.78 14.93
N ALA A 104 28.74 -10.71 14.08
CA ALA A 104 28.16 -10.41 12.76
C ALA A 104 26.76 -9.82 12.88
N TRP A 105 25.92 -10.40 13.76
CA TRP A 105 24.61 -9.85 14.09
C TRP A 105 24.73 -8.46 14.74
N SER A 106 25.70 -8.30 15.63
CA SER A 106 26.04 -7.00 16.25
C SER A 106 26.53 -5.96 15.24
N ALA A 107 27.18 -6.35 14.13
CA ALA A 107 27.62 -5.43 13.07
C ALA A 107 26.46 -4.97 12.17
N ALA A 108 25.61 -5.90 11.70
CA ALA A 108 24.43 -5.57 10.89
C ALA A 108 23.43 -4.68 11.66
N MET A 109 23.25 -4.95 12.96
CA MET A 109 22.43 -4.12 13.85
C MET A 109 23.02 -2.73 14.06
N ARG A 110 24.35 -2.59 14.19
CA ARG A 110 25.03 -1.27 14.26
C ARG A 110 24.85 -0.46 12.98
N GLU A 111 24.84 -1.10 11.81
CA GLU A 111 24.61 -0.43 10.53
C GLU A 111 23.13 0.03 10.37
N ALA A 112 22.18 -0.81 10.78
CA ALA A 112 20.76 -0.44 10.84
C ALA A 112 20.50 0.71 11.82
N ASP A 113 21.18 0.72 12.97
CA ASP A 113 21.13 1.79 13.96
C ASP A 113 21.76 3.09 13.42
N ALA A 114 22.91 3.03 12.73
CA ALA A 114 23.51 4.20 12.07
C ALA A 114 22.56 4.83 11.03
N ARG A 115 21.91 4.02 10.18
CA ARG A 115 20.91 4.50 9.21
C ARG A 115 19.69 5.13 9.87
N SER A 116 19.21 4.53 10.95
CA SER A 116 18.03 5.03 11.68
C SER A 116 18.34 6.31 12.48
N ARG A 117 19.56 6.44 13.05
CA ARG A 117 20.05 7.68 13.69
C ARG A 117 20.24 8.80 12.69
N ALA A 118 20.66 8.51 11.45
CA ALA A 118 20.74 9.52 10.40
C ALA A 118 19.37 10.12 10.03
N LEU A 119 18.28 9.36 10.22
CA LEU A 119 16.91 9.78 9.86
C LEU A 119 16.14 10.42 11.01
N PHE A 120 16.27 9.88 12.23
CA PHE A 120 15.46 10.27 13.38
C PHE A 120 16.29 10.60 14.63
N GLY A 121 17.61 10.73 14.48
CA GLY A 121 18.54 11.27 15.49
C GLY A 121 18.33 10.69 16.88
N ARG A 122 17.71 11.51 17.76
CA ARG A 122 17.46 11.19 19.17
C ARG A 122 16.02 10.85 19.52
N LEU A 123 15.08 11.00 18.57
CA LEU A 123 13.69 10.54 18.72
C LEU A 123 13.62 9.04 19.04
N LEU A 124 14.62 8.32 18.54
CA LEU A 124 14.83 6.90 18.74
C LEU A 124 15.74 6.53 19.93
N THR A 125 16.25 7.51 20.69
CA THR A 125 17.10 7.30 21.89
C THR A 125 16.41 7.60 23.21
N ALA A 126 15.18 8.08 23.11
CA ALA A 126 14.22 8.34 24.17
C ALA A 126 14.08 7.21 25.21
N SER A 127 13.97 7.57 26.50
CA SER A 127 13.71 6.62 27.60
C SER A 127 12.33 5.96 27.49
N ASP A 128 12.15 4.79 28.13
CA ASP A 128 10.89 4.02 28.19
C ASP A 128 9.65 4.84 28.62
N ALA A 129 9.81 6.02 29.23
CA ALA A 129 8.74 7.00 29.47
C ALA A 129 8.03 7.50 28.19
N TRP A 130 8.60 7.26 27.00
CA TRP A 130 7.92 7.46 25.70
C TRP A 130 6.85 6.39 25.42
N ILE A 131 6.98 5.22 26.03
CA ILE A 131 6.18 4.00 25.79
C ILE A 131 4.90 4.00 26.63
N ALA A 132 4.36 5.18 26.97
CA ALA A 132 2.96 5.29 27.38
C ALA A 132 2.09 6.07 26.36
N PRO A 133 2.05 5.70 25.07
CA PRO A 133 1.22 6.34 24.05
C PRO A 133 -0.13 5.65 23.90
N ASP A 134 -0.43 4.60 24.68
CA ASP A 134 -1.70 3.86 24.67
C ASP A 134 -2.89 4.78 24.99
N ARG A 135 -2.63 5.99 25.48
CA ARG A 135 -3.63 7.03 25.70
C ARG A 135 -3.56 8.20 24.72
N LEU A 136 -2.57 8.28 23.83
CA LEU A 136 -2.31 9.45 22.99
C LEU A 136 -3.10 9.37 21.67
N VAL A 137 -3.12 8.19 21.05
CA VAL A 137 -3.83 7.89 19.79
C VAL A 137 -5.34 7.92 20.02
N ASP A 138 -5.78 7.27 21.11
CA ASP A 138 -7.15 7.35 21.60
C ASP A 138 -7.53 8.78 21.96
N ARG A 139 -6.59 9.60 22.46
CA ARG A 139 -6.84 11.03 22.73
C ARG A 139 -6.84 11.90 21.48
N ILE A 140 -6.11 11.59 20.42
CA ILE A 140 -6.03 12.43 19.20
C ILE A 140 -7.23 12.20 18.28
N ALA A 141 -7.82 11.00 18.29
CA ALA A 141 -9.12 10.76 17.66
C ALA A 141 -10.23 11.64 18.28
N ASP A 142 -10.08 12.03 19.56
CA ASP A 142 -10.97 12.94 20.29
C ASP A 142 -10.46 14.39 20.35
N ALA A 143 -9.16 14.65 20.15
CA ALA A 143 -8.57 15.97 20.29
C ALA A 143 -8.74 16.81 19.02
N ARG A 144 -9.87 17.52 18.96
CA ARG A 144 -9.98 18.78 18.21
C ARG A 144 -9.12 19.91 18.82
N ASP A 145 -8.38 19.63 19.90
CA ASP A 145 -7.56 20.60 20.61
C ASP A 145 -6.17 20.74 19.97
N ALA A 146 -6.05 21.70 19.06
CA ALA A 146 -4.78 22.06 18.42
C ALA A 146 -3.68 22.45 19.44
N ASP A 147 -4.03 22.96 20.62
CA ASP A 147 -3.05 23.33 21.65
C ASP A 147 -2.47 22.11 22.35
N ALA A 148 -3.25 21.05 22.53
CA ALA A 148 -2.72 19.77 23.01
C ALA A 148 -1.70 19.18 22.03
N VAL A 149 -2.00 19.19 20.73
CA VAL A 149 -1.09 18.73 19.68
C VAL A 149 0.17 19.58 19.62
N ARG A 150 0.02 20.91 19.63
CA ARG A 150 1.17 21.82 19.63
C ARG A 150 2.10 21.56 20.80
N ARG A 151 1.56 21.50 22.03
CA ARG A 151 2.35 21.20 23.23
C ARG A 151 3.10 19.89 23.12
N LEU A 152 2.47 18.85 22.59
CA LEU A 152 3.11 17.57 22.34
C LEU A 152 4.27 17.69 21.34
N LEU A 153 4.06 18.32 20.19
CA LEU A 153 5.10 18.52 19.19
C LEU A 153 6.25 19.39 19.71
N SER A 154 5.96 20.42 20.53
CA SER A 154 6.98 21.23 21.21
C SER A 154 7.80 20.40 22.20
N GLN A 155 7.15 19.54 22.99
CA GLN A 155 7.84 18.61 23.90
C GLN A 155 8.71 17.62 23.13
N MET A 156 8.24 17.09 22.00
CA MET A 156 9.02 16.22 21.13
C MET A 156 10.22 16.97 20.55
N ARG A 157 10.03 18.20 20.06
CA ARG A 157 11.10 19.06 19.52
C ARG A 157 12.19 19.35 20.56
N ALA A 158 11.79 19.84 21.74
CA ALA A 158 12.70 20.17 22.84
C ALA A 158 13.56 18.98 23.28
N ARG A 159 13.04 17.75 23.11
CA ARG A 159 13.75 16.50 23.45
C ARG A 159 14.51 15.88 22.28
N SER A 160 14.27 16.32 21.05
CA SER A 160 14.81 15.72 19.83
C SER A 160 16.19 16.24 19.41
N GLU A 161 16.63 17.42 19.90
CA GLU A 161 17.87 18.13 19.47
C GLU A 161 18.24 17.86 17.99
N LEU A 162 17.27 18.02 17.09
CA LEU A 162 17.48 17.77 15.67
C LEU A 162 18.41 18.85 15.09
N PRO A 163 19.54 18.50 14.46
CA PRO A 163 20.22 19.43 13.58
C PRO A 163 19.27 19.77 12.43
N VAL A 164 19.07 21.07 12.18
CA VAL A 164 18.11 21.61 11.21
C VAL A 164 18.38 21.14 9.76
N GLU A 165 19.57 20.62 9.46
CA GLU A 165 20.08 20.50 8.09
C GLU A 165 20.04 19.10 7.44
N THR A 166 19.61 18.04 8.13
CA THR A 166 19.54 16.73 7.47
C THR A 166 18.26 16.59 6.65
N THR A 167 18.36 16.89 5.35
CA THR A 167 17.43 16.39 4.34
C THR A 167 17.36 14.87 4.47
N PRO A 168 16.18 14.27 4.73
CA PRO A 168 16.09 12.82 4.91
C PRO A 168 16.55 12.11 3.65
N GLN A 169 17.69 11.40 3.72
CA GLN A 169 18.08 10.48 2.67
C GLN A 169 17.07 9.34 2.64
N ARG A 170 16.33 9.23 1.54
CA ARG A 170 15.28 8.24 1.29
C ARG A 170 15.66 6.85 1.84
N SER A 171 15.02 6.44 2.93
CA SER A 171 15.10 5.08 3.46
C SER A 171 13.79 4.33 3.22
N LEU A 172 13.91 3.02 3.14
CA LEU A 172 13.11 2.10 2.31
C LEU A 172 11.85 1.53 2.96
N VAL A 173 11.37 2.03 4.11
CA VAL A 173 10.17 1.48 4.74
C VAL A 173 9.29 2.64 5.25
N GLU A 174 8.17 2.85 4.55
CA GLU A 174 7.18 3.94 4.67
C GLU A 174 7.74 5.38 4.63
N PRO A 175 8.27 5.82 3.47
CA PRO A 175 8.88 7.14 3.32
C PRO A 175 7.93 8.31 3.63
N THR A 176 6.62 8.11 3.49
CA THR A 176 5.64 9.19 3.65
C THR A 176 5.39 9.56 5.10
N ILE A 177 5.19 8.59 6.01
CA ILE A 177 4.90 8.87 7.43
C ILE A 177 6.14 9.46 8.11
N ALA A 178 7.32 8.91 7.80
CA ALA A 178 8.61 9.40 8.26
C ALA A 178 8.85 10.88 7.88
N VAL A 179 8.61 11.23 6.62
CA VAL A 179 8.75 12.61 6.12
C VAL A 179 7.70 13.52 6.76
N LEU A 180 6.46 13.05 6.90
CA LEU A 180 5.37 13.81 7.54
C LEU A 180 5.73 14.17 8.99
N LEU A 181 6.23 13.19 9.75
CA LEU A 181 6.67 13.39 11.13
C LEU A 181 7.84 14.39 11.19
N ALA A 182 8.83 14.27 10.30
CA ALA A 182 9.95 15.21 10.24
C ALA A 182 9.50 16.64 9.94
N ASP A 183 8.54 16.81 9.03
CA ASP A 183 7.96 18.12 8.72
C ASP A 183 7.19 18.69 9.92
N LEU A 184 6.37 17.88 10.60
CA LEU A 184 5.62 18.29 11.79
C LEU A 184 6.54 18.76 12.92
N LEU A 185 7.68 18.09 13.11
CA LEU A 185 8.70 18.47 14.09
C LEU A 185 9.50 19.71 13.69
N ARG A 186 9.36 20.22 12.46
CA ARG A 186 9.97 21.49 12.02
C ARG A 186 8.99 22.65 12.06
N LEU A 187 7.71 22.41 12.36
CA LEU A 187 6.72 23.47 12.43
C LEU A 187 7.04 24.46 13.55
N PRO A 188 6.92 25.78 13.31
CA PRO A 188 6.94 26.78 14.37
C PRO A 188 5.80 26.56 15.37
N ASP A 189 6.02 26.89 16.64
CA ASP A 189 5.00 26.74 17.70
C ASP A 189 3.70 27.51 17.42
N ALA A 190 3.77 28.60 16.65
CA ALA A 190 2.61 29.41 16.30
C ALA A 190 1.68 28.73 15.27
N VAL A 191 2.17 27.76 14.51
CA VAL A 191 1.42 27.12 13.42
C VAL A 191 0.51 26.03 13.97
N ASP A 192 -0.76 26.03 13.58
CA ASP A 192 -1.66 24.91 13.83
C ASP A 192 -1.25 23.72 12.94
N PRO A 193 -0.78 22.60 13.52
CA PRO A 193 -0.31 21.45 12.76
C PRO A 193 -1.43 20.78 11.95
N VAL A 194 -2.69 20.79 12.44
CA VAL A 194 -3.81 20.15 11.74
C VAL A 194 -4.20 20.98 10.53
N ALA A 195 -4.35 22.30 10.72
CA ALA A 195 -4.62 23.22 9.62
C ALA A 195 -3.51 23.16 8.57
N TRP A 196 -2.24 23.17 8.99
CA TRP A 196 -1.10 23.07 8.09
C TRP A 196 -1.08 21.75 7.30
N LEU A 197 -1.35 20.61 7.94
CA LEU A 197 -1.44 19.32 7.27
C LEU A 197 -2.55 19.32 6.21
N ALA A 198 -3.72 19.87 6.54
CA ALA A 198 -4.86 19.96 5.63
C ALA A 198 -4.54 20.80 4.39
N THR A 199 -3.81 21.91 4.53
CA THR A 199 -3.55 22.85 3.42
C THR A 199 -2.24 22.56 2.67
N ALA A 200 -1.14 22.31 3.38
CA ALA A 200 0.20 22.17 2.80
C ALA A 200 0.55 20.73 2.39
N ARG A 201 -0.15 19.75 2.98
CA ARG A 201 0.09 18.31 2.75
C ARG A 201 -1.19 17.53 2.43
N GLY A 202 -2.29 18.22 2.09
CA GLY A 202 -3.65 17.66 1.94
C GLY A 202 -3.72 16.36 1.13
N GLU A 203 -3.08 16.33 -0.04
CA GLU A 203 -3.05 15.13 -0.88
C GLU A 203 -2.30 13.96 -0.23
N ALA A 204 -1.12 14.22 0.34
CA ALA A 204 -0.30 13.20 0.99
C ALA A 204 -1.01 12.61 2.22
N VAL A 205 -1.65 13.46 3.03
CA VAL A 205 -2.38 13.02 4.24
C VAL A 205 -3.67 12.28 3.88
N ALA A 206 -4.36 12.66 2.81
CA ALA A 206 -5.54 11.95 2.32
C ALA A 206 -5.18 10.53 1.85
N ARG A 207 -4.10 10.39 1.07
CA ARG A 207 -3.58 9.08 0.60
C ARG A 207 -3.19 8.19 1.77
N LEU A 208 -2.40 8.74 2.70
CA LEU A 208 -1.95 8.03 3.88
C LEU A 208 -3.13 7.54 4.74
N SER A 209 -4.09 8.43 5.00
CA SER A 209 -5.27 8.11 5.81
C SER A 209 -6.15 7.04 5.14
N LEU A 210 -6.37 7.14 3.82
CA LEU A 210 -7.12 6.14 3.07
C LEU A 210 -6.42 4.77 3.10
N ASP A 211 -5.09 4.75 2.88
CA ASP A 211 -4.31 3.52 2.93
C ASP A 211 -4.39 2.85 4.30
N ALA A 212 -4.17 3.62 5.37
CA ALA A 212 -4.23 3.12 6.74
C ALA A 212 -5.63 2.60 7.12
N MET A 213 -6.71 3.27 6.67
CA MET A 213 -8.08 2.80 6.88
C MET A 213 -8.34 1.49 6.14
N LEU A 214 -7.98 1.41 4.86
CA LEU A 214 -8.20 0.21 4.05
C LEU A 214 -7.42 -0.99 4.61
N ARG A 215 -6.19 -0.79 5.11
CA ARG A 215 -5.42 -1.87 5.77
C ARG A 215 -6.06 -2.42 7.04
N GLN A 216 -6.86 -1.62 7.74
CA GLN A 216 -7.57 -2.08 8.95
C GLN A 216 -8.87 -2.82 8.63
N VAL A 217 -9.48 -2.52 7.49
CA VAL A 217 -10.78 -3.08 7.09
C VAL A 217 -10.62 -4.33 6.23
N LEU A 218 -9.64 -4.32 5.32
CA LEU A 218 -9.44 -5.41 4.39
C LEU A 218 -8.67 -6.54 5.05
N PRO A 219 -9.11 -7.80 4.89
CA PRO A 219 -8.30 -8.94 5.32
C PRO A 219 -6.99 -8.96 4.52
N THR A 220 -5.90 -9.37 5.15
CA THR A 220 -4.62 -9.55 4.45
C THR A 220 -4.68 -10.84 3.61
N PRO A 221 -3.91 -10.93 2.51
CA PRO A 221 -3.83 -12.16 1.73
C PRO A 221 -3.44 -13.38 2.58
N GLN A 222 -2.51 -13.18 3.52
CA GLN A 222 -2.06 -14.21 4.45
C GLN A 222 -3.18 -14.71 5.36
N HIS A 223 -4.02 -13.81 5.87
CA HIS A 223 -5.16 -14.16 6.69
C HIS A 223 -6.23 -14.92 5.88
N LEU A 224 -6.53 -14.44 4.66
CA LEU A 224 -7.46 -15.14 3.76
C LEU A 224 -6.99 -16.57 3.46
N LEU A 225 -5.69 -16.77 3.26
CA LEU A 225 -5.09 -18.08 3.04
C LEU A 225 -5.15 -18.97 4.29
N ALA A 226 -4.83 -18.41 5.45
CA ALA A 226 -4.86 -19.15 6.72
C ALA A 226 -6.28 -19.64 7.04
N GLU A 227 -7.29 -18.86 6.69
CA GLU A 227 -8.70 -19.14 6.97
C GLU A 227 -9.48 -19.65 5.77
N ARG A 228 -8.81 -20.01 4.65
CA ARG A 228 -9.51 -20.37 3.40
C ARG A 228 -10.43 -21.59 3.54
N GLY A 229 -10.12 -22.46 4.49
CA GLY A 229 -10.83 -23.73 4.68
C GLY A 229 -10.60 -24.69 3.51
N ALA A 230 -11.50 -25.67 3.38
CA ALA A 230 -11.49 -26.58 2.25
C ALA A 230 -11.94 -25.89 0.95
N GLU A 231 -11.48 -26.41 -0.18
CA GLU A 231 -11.97 -26.00 -1.48
C GLU A 231 -13.48 -26.32 -1.56
N VAL A 232 -14.28 -25.31 -1.93
CA VAL A 232 -15.75 -25.42 -1.94
C VAL A 232 -16.31 -25.71 -3.33
N ARG A 233 -15.49 -25.56 -4.38
CA ARG A 233 -15.82 -25.96 -5.77
C ARG A 233 -14.56 -26.39 -6.52
N PRO A 234 -14.66 -27.37 -7.43
CA PRO A 234 -13.54 -27.81 -8.26
C PRO A 234 -12.85 -26.64 -8.98
N PRO A 235 -11.52 -26.68 -9.16
CA PRO A 235 -10.80 -25.59 -9.78
C PRO A 235 -11.11 -25.53 -11.28
N ILE A 236 -11.30 -24.32 -11.80
CA ILE A 236 -11.56 -24.10 -13.22
C ILE A 236 -10.23 -23.77 -13.90
N ARG A 237 -9.97 -24.36 -15.07
CA ARG A 237 -8.83 -24.01 -15.92
C ARG A 237 -9.32 -23.32 -17.19
N PRO A 238 -9.66 -22.02 -17.11
CA PRO A 238 -10.16 -21.32 -18.28
C PRO A 238 -9.04 -21.29 -19.32
N ARG A 239 -9.32 -21.70 -20.57
CA ARG A 239 -8.34 -21.60 -21.67
C ARG A 239 -8.24 -20.16 -22.18
N LEU A 240 -8.19 -19.20 -21.26
CA LEU A 240 -8.28 -17.78 -21.56
C LEU A 240 -6.88 -17.18 -21.68
N ARG A 241 -6.62 -16.58 -22.85
CA ARG A 241 -5.43 -15.79 -23.13
C ARG A 241 -5.85 -14.38 -23.52
N VAL A 242 -5.29 -13.39 -22.84
CA VAL A 242 -5.57 -11.97 -23.06
C VAL A 242 -4.30 -11.27 -23.51
N ARG A 243 -4.46 -10.27 -24.38
CA ARG A 243 -3.36 -9.43 -24.86
C ARG A 243 -3.73 -7.96 -24.66
N ALA A 244 -2.84 -7.21 -24.03
CA ALA A 244 -3.03 -5.80 -23.72
C ALA A 244 -1.70 -5.06 -23.93
N GLY A 245 -1.49 -4.51 -25.12
CA GLY A 245 -0.20 -3.92 -25.50
C GLY A 245 0.93 -4.96 -25.51
N SER A 246 1.94 -4.73 -24.68
CA SER A 246 3.11 -5.61 -24.48
C SER A 246 2.84 -6.85 -23.62
N LEU A 247 1.72 -6.86 -22.89
CA LEU A 247 1.34 -7.95 -22.00
C LEU A 247 0.54 -9.02 -22.76
N ILE A 248 0.95 -10.26 -22.56
CA ILE A 248 0.21 -11.46 -22.91
C ILE A 248 0.00 -12.23 -21.62
N ALA A 249 -1.21 -12.25 -21.09
CA ALA A 249 -1.54 -12.99 -19.87
C ALA A 249 -2.46 -14.18 -20.17
N ARG A 250 -2.23 -15.29 -19.46
CA ARG A 250 -3.09 -16.47 -19.48
C ARG A 250 -3.59 -16.69 -18.07
N LEU A 251 -4.91 -16.79 -17.90
CA LEU A 251 -5.49 -17.28 -16.65
C LEU A 251 -5.39 -18.80 -16.67
N GLU A 252 -4.52 -19.38 -15.86
CA GLU A 252 -4.23 -20.82 -15.89
C GLU A 252 -5.21 -21.61 -15.04
N ARG A 253 -5.59 -21.04 -13.89
CA ARG A 253 -6.43 -21.70 -12.90
C ARG A 253 -7.20 -20.70 -12.05
N MET A 254 -8.39 -21.10 -11.64
CA MET A 254 -9.22 -20.44 -10.64
C MET A 254 -9.54 -21.46 -9.53
N GLU A 255 -9.40 -21.06 -8.28
CA GLU A 255 -9.68 -21.90 -7.10
C GLU A 255 -10.70 -21.22 -6.20
N PHE A 256 -11.64 -21.96 -5.63
CA PHE A 256 -12.76 -21.41 -4.87
C PHE A 256 -12.78 -21.94 -3.45
N TYR A 257 -12.80 -21.02 -2.49
CA TYR A 257 -12.75 -21.31 -1.06
C TYR A 257 -13.94 -20.67 -0.34
N ALA A 258 -14.11 -21.00 0.93
CA ALA A 258 -15.27 -20.54 1.71
C ALA A 258 -15.28 -19.02 1.95
N ASN A 259 -14.10 -18.38 2.03
CA ASN A 259 -13.93 -16.96 2.34
C ASN A 259 -13.42 -16.12 1.16
N CYS A 260 -12.89 -16.74 0.10
CA CYS A 260 -12.21 -16.07 -1.01
C CYS A 260 -12.17 -16.97 -2.26
N PHE A 261 -11.64 -16.44 -3.37
CA PHE A 261 -11.23 -17.25 -4.51
C PHE A 261 -9.92 -16.72 -5.09
N ARG A 262 -9.17 -17.59 -5.77
CA ARG A 262 -7.84 -17.27 -6.30
C ARG A 262 -7.83 -17.31 -7.82
N LEU A 263 -7.08 -16.40 -8.42
CA LEU A 263 -6.83 -16.32 -9.85
C LEU A 263 -5.34 -16.46 -10.11
N HIS A 264 -4.95 -17.51 -10.83
CA HIS A 264 -3.55 -17.78 -11.16
C HIS A 264 -3.26 -17.38 -12.61
N PHE A 265 -2.43 -16.37 -12.79
CA PHE A 265 -2.01 -15.90 -14.09
C PHE A 265 -0.58 -16.30 -14.39
N ARG A 266 -0.35 -16.66 -15.65
CA ARG A 266 0.98 -16.66 -16.26
C ARG A 266 1.03 -15.61 -17.34
N ALA A 267 1.91 -14.64 -17.18
CA ALA A 267 2.08 -13.51 -18.06
C ALA A 267 3.46 -13.49 -18.74
N ARG A 268 3.46 -12.95 -19.94
CA ARG A 268 4.63 -12.59 -20.72
C ARG A 268 4.56 -11.11 -21.02
N ILE A 269 5.57 -10.36 -20.58
CA ILE A 269 5.70 -8.93 -20.82
C ILE A 269 6.84 -8.74 -21.82
N ILE A 270 6.51 -8.27 -23.01
CA ILE A 270 7.49 -8.04 -24.08
C ILE A 270 8.07 -6.64 -23.92
N SER A 271 9.41 -6.52 -23.87
CA SER A 271 10.07 -5.21 -23.79
C SER A 271 11.38 -5.23 -24.57
N ALA A 272 11.59 -4.18 -25.37
CA ALA A 272 12.87 -3.94 -26.06
C ALA A 272 14.03 -3.76 -25.08
N ASP A 273 13.72 -3.31 -23.85
CA ASP A 273 14.70 -3.07 -22.80
C ASP A 273 15.00 -4.33 -21.95
N ALA A 274 14.21 -5.42 -22.07
CA ALA A 274 14.47 -6.67 -21.34
C ALA A 274 15.85 -7.26 -21.65
N ALA A 275 16.30 -7.11 -22.91
CA ALA A 275 17.62 -7.56 -23.37
C ALA A 275 18.77 -6.78 -22.73
N LYS A 276 18.56 -5.49 -22.42
CA LYS A 276 19.56 -4.65 -21.74
C LYS A 276 19.81 -5.11 -20.30
N MET A 277 18.90 -5.90 -19.74
CA MET A 277 18.93 -6.36 -18.34
C MET A 277 19.43 -7.80 -18.17
N MET A 278 19.89 -8.46 -19.23
CA MET A 278 20.39 -9.86 -19.16
C MET A 278 21.70 -10.01 -18.38
N PHE A 279 22.49 -8.95 -18.22
CA PHE A 279 23.89 -9.04 -17.76
C PHE A 279 24.13 -8.40 -16.39
N GLN A 280 23.10 -8.18 -15.58
CA GLN A 280 23.23 -7.48 -14.29
C GLN A 280 22.58 -8.27 -13.14
N SER A 281 23.25 -8.26 -11.98
CA SER A 281 22.70 -8.66 -10.69
C SER A 281 21.71 -7.59 -10.22
N PHE A 282 20.46 -7.74 -10.67
CA PHE A 282 19.34 -6.88 -10.30
C PHE A 282 18.35 -7.68 -9.45
N THR A 283 17.64 -7.01 -8.53
CA THR A 283 16.46 -7.57 -7.83
C THR A 283 15.22 -7.32 -8.69
N PRO A 284 14.72 -8.32 -9.46
CA PRO A 284 13.68 -8.14 -10.47
C PRO A 284 12.40 -7.47 -9.98
N ASP A 285 12.14 -7.57 -8.66
CA ASP A 285 11.00 -7.02 -7.93
C ASP A 285 10.71 -5.55 -8.17
N ALA A 286 11.75 -4.76 -8.48
CA ALA A 286 11.61 -3.32 -8.51
C ALA A 286 11.19 -2.78 -9.91
N LEU A 287 11.60 -3.37 -11.02
CA LEU A 287 11.49 -2.66 -12.31
C LEU A 287 10.29 -3.01 -13.19
N THR A 288 9.68 -4.19 -13.09
CA THR A 288 8.66 -4.61 -14.06
C THR A 288 7.63 -5.58 -13.47
N ARG A 289 6.64 -5.05 -12.73
CA ARG A 289 5.54 -5.87 -12.22
C ARG A 289 4.21 -5.47 -12.84
N TRP A 290 3.52 -6.43 -13.44
CA TRP A 290 2.08 -6.32 -13.69
C TRP A 290 1.33 -6.67 -12.41
N ASN A 291 0.51 -5.76 -11.89
CA ASN A 291 -0.23 -5.98 -10.65
C ASN A 291 -1.49 -6.85 -10.82
N GLY A 292 -1.74 -7.38 -12.02
CA GLY A 292 -2.93 -8.17 -12.31
C GLY A 292 -4.10 -7.33 -12.82
N VAL A 293 -5.29 -7.89 -12.66
CA VAL A 293 -6.56 -7.22 -12.99
C VAL A 293 -6.88 -6.19 -11.90
N THR A 294 -7.39 -5.03 -12.30
CA THR A 294 -7.71 -3.94 -11.37
C THR A 294 -9.08 -4.09 -10.75
N ARG A 295 -10.01 -4.78 -11.44
CA ARG A 295 -11.39 -4.97 -10.99
C ARG A 295 -11.92 -6.33 -11.42
N VAL A 296 -12.67 -6.98 -10.54
CA VAL A 296 -13.41 -8.22 -10.79
C VAL A 296 -14.86 -8.01 -10.39
N VAL A 297 -15.78 -8.36 -11.28
CA VAL A 297 -17.23 -8.18 -11.11
C VAL A 297 -17.95 -9.44 -11.54
N ASP A 298 -18.99 -9.87 -10.81
CA ASP A 298 -19.87 -10.93 -11.28
C ASP A 298 -21.03 -10.41 -12.16
N ASP A 299 -21.87 -11.32 -12.66
CA ASP A 299 -23.03 -10.99 -13.49
C ASP A 299 -24.18 -10.33 -12.73
N ALA A 300 -24.19 -10.40 -11.39
CA ALA A 300 -25.11 -9.63 -10.55
C ALA A 300 -24.61 -8.21 -10.27
N GLY A 301 -23.39 -7.87 -10.68
CA GLY A 301 -22.79 -6.56 -10.51
C GLY A 301 -22.04 -6.38 -9.17
N TYR A 302 -21.91 -7.43 -8.36
CA TYR A 302 -21.10 -7.37 -7.15
C TYR A 302 -19.63 -7.33 -7.50
N ARG A 303 -18.87 -6.58 -6.71
CA ARG A 303 -17.44 -6.36 -6.93
C ARG A 303 -16.63 -7.08 -5.87
N TYR A 304 -15.45 -7.54 -6.28
CA TYR A 304 -14.51 -8.23 -5.41
C TYR A 304 -13.27 -7.38 -5.19
N VAL A 305 -12.81 -7.34 -3.94
CA VAL A 305 -11.52 -6.77 -3.57
C VAL A 305 -10.43 -7.68 -4.11
N VAL A 306 -9.54 -7.14 -4.94
CA VAL A 306 -8.42 -7.87 -5.53
C VAL A 306 -7.13 -7.50 -4.80
N GLN A 307 -6.39 -8.50 -4.35
CA GLN A 307 -5.08 -8.34 -3.72
C GLN A 307 -4.07 -9.29 -4.36
N ILE A 308 -2.82 -8.85 -4.41
CA ILE A 308 -1.70 -9.71 -4.84
C ILE A 308 -1.35 -10.59 -3.66
N GLU A 309 -1.45 -11.90 -3.85
CA GLU A 309 -1.04 -12.88 -2.85
C GLU A 309 0.43 -13.24 -3.02
N ASP A 310 0.79 -13.61 -4.24
CA ASP A 310 2.13 -14.07 -4.58
C ASP A 310 2.45 -13.70 -6.03
N TYR A 311 3.73 -13.48 -6.30
CA TYR A 311 4.21 -13.23 -7.64
C TYR A 311 5.67 -13.68 -7.79
N GLU A 312 5.99 -14.16 -8.98
CA GLU A 312 7.35 -14.50 -9.39
C GLU A 312 7.64 -13.82 -10.73
N VAL A 313 8.79 -13.15 -10.86
CA VAL A 313 9.24 -12.55 -12.13
C VAL A 313 10.57 -13.16 -12.54
N MET A 314 10.61 -13.71 -13.74
CA MET A 314 11.82 -14.27 -14.34
C MET A 314 12.15 -13.52 -15.64
N ASN A 315 13.40 -13.09 -15.79
CA ASN A 315 13.87 -12.54 -17.06
C ASN A 315 14.13 -13.67 -18.07
N GLN A 316 13.66 -13.50 -19.29
CA GLN A 316 13.76 -14.44 -20.40
C GLN A 316 14.27 -13.68 -21.62
N CYS A 317 15.55 -13.37 -21.65
CA CYS A 317 16.31 -12.67 -22.71
C CYS A 317 15.65 -11.40 -23.30
N TRP A 318 14.57 -11.53 -24.07
CA TRP A 318 13.83 -10.47 -24.75
C TRP A 318 12.39 -10.27 -24.19
N TRP A 319 12.04 -10.88 -23.06
CA TRP A 319 10.76 -10.73 -22.38
C TRP A 319 10.88 -11.09 -20.89
N TRP A 320 9.88 -10.71 -20.09
CA TRP A 320 9.76 -11.14 -18.70
C TRP A 320 8.59 -12.12 -18.55
N ARG A 321 8.85 -13.27 -17.94
CA ARG A 321 7.82 -14.18 -17.44
C ARG A 321 7.39 -13.68 -16.07
N GLN A 322 6.09 -13.59 -15.86
CA GLN A 322 5.54 -13.34 -14.54
C GLN A 322 4.51 -14.41 -14.22
N GLU A 323 4.64 -15.05 -13.07
CA GLU A 323 3.57 -15.82 -12.45
C GLU A 323 2.95 -14.95 -11.36
N LEU A 324 1.63 -14.86 -11.34
CA LEU A 324 0.91 -13.95 -10.47
C LEU A 324 -0.31 -14.67 -9.91
N THR A 325 -0.40 -14.72 -8.59
CA THR A 325 -1.59 -15.18 -7.91
C THR A 325 -2.29 -14.00 -7.26
N LEU A 326 -3.55 -13.81 -7.63
CA LEU A 326 -4.44 -12.83 -7.01
C LEU A 326 -5.41 -13.55 -6.09
N VAL A 327 -5.63 -13.00 -4.91
CA VAL A 327 -6.73 -13.39 -4.03
C VAL A 327 -7.85 -12.36 -4.16
N CYS A 328 -9.07 -12.86 -4.34
CA CYS A 328 -10.28 -12.08 -4.48
C CYS A 328 -11.17 -12.33 -3.26
N TRP A 329 -11.54 -11.27 -2.56
CA TRP A 329 -12.43 -11.31 -1.40
C TRP A 329 -13.68 -10.46 -1.64
N PRO A 330 -14.87 -10.91 -1.21
CA PRO A 330 -15.20 -12.15 -0.51
C PRO A 330 -15.23 -13.38 -1.43
N ALA A 331 -15.62 -14.54 -0.90
CA ALA A 331 -15.86 -15.76 -1.68
C ALA A 331 -16.81 -15.49 -2.85
N LEU A 332 -16.66 -16.27 -3.92
CA LEU A 332 -17.52 -16.18 -5.09
C LEU A 332 -18.97 -16.57 -4.73
N ASP A 333 -19.94 -15.78 -5.21
CA ASP A 333 -21.36 -16.07 -4.99
C ASP A 333 -21.78 -17.44 -5.58
N ALA A 334 -22.63 -18.18 -4.87
CA ALA A 334 -23.19 -19.47 -5.30
C ALA A 334 -23.91 -19.37 -6.65
N ALA A 335 -24.66 -18.28 -6.84
CA ALA A 335 -25.44 -18.00 -8.02
C ALA A 335 -24.65 -17.30 -9.15
N ALA A 336 -23.39 -16.87 -8.90
CA ALA A 336 -22.57 -16.23 -9.93
C ALA A 336 -22.38 -17.17 -11.13
N ARG A 337 -22.74 -16.67 -12.31
CA ARG A 337 -22.69 -17.42 -13.58
C ARG A 337 -21.50 -17.02 -14.43
N SER A 338 -20.96 -15.83 -14.22
CA SER A 338 -19.76 -15.38 -14.90
C SER A 338 -19.01 -14.34 -14.11
N LEU A 339 -17.70 -14.28 -14.33
CA LEU A 339 -16.85 -13.21 -13.82
C LEU A 339 -16.34 -12.36 -14.96
N THR A 340 -16.42 -11.04 -14.82
CA THR A 340 -15.80 -10.08 -15.72
C THR A 340 -14.55 -9.51 -15.04
N LEU A 341 -13.41 -9.74 -15.68
CA LEU A 341 -12.12 -9.22 -15.27
C LEU A 341 -11.83 -7.95 -16.08
N HIS A 342 -11.45 -6.89 -15.39
CA HIS A 342 -11.04 -5.63 -16.00
C HIS A 342 -9.62 -5.28 -15.59
N GLN A 343 -8.85 -4.76 -16.54
CA GLN A 343 -7.60 -4.06 -16.30
C GLN A 343 -7.69 -2.71 -16.99
N GLN A 344 -7.43 -1.66 -16.23
CA GLN A 344 -7.22 -0.34 -16.81
C GLN A 344 -5.78 -0.21 -17.35
N PRO A 345 -5.55 0.70 -18.30
CA PRO A 345 -4.20 1.01 -18.74
C PRO A 345 -3.34 1.39 -17.55
N ALA A 346 -2.17 0.77 -17.44
CA ALA A 346 -1.22 1.05 -16.39
C ALA A 346 0.19 1.07 -16.96
N ALA A 347 0.97 2.08 -16.59
CA ALA A 347 2.41 1.97 -16.71
C ALA A 347 2.87 0.88 -15.74
N LEU A 348 3.73 -0.03 -16.20
CA LEU A 348 4.40 -0.98 -15.30
C LEU A 348 5.14 -0.20 -14.20
N ALA A 349 4.96 -0.63 -12.95
CA ALA A 349 5.48 0.10 -11.79
C ALA A 349 7.01 0.24 -11.89
N ARG A 350 7.50 1.48 -11.88
CA ARG A 350 8.94 1.82 -11.86
C ARG A 350 9.46 1.86 -10.44
N TYR A 351 10.18 0.86 -9.99
CA TYR A 351 11.09 1.02 -8.86
C TYR A 351 12.54 0.88 -9.31
N ARG A 352 13.31 1.93 -8.99
CA ARG A 352 14.77 2.05 -9.07
C ARG A 352 15.35 2.09 -10.49
N ILE A 353 15.69 3.30 -10.94
CA ILE A 353 16.45 3.53 -12.18
C ILE A 353 17.81 2.81 -12.05
N PRO A 354 18.18 1.92 -12.99
CA PRO A 354 19.49 1.27 -12.94
C PRO A 354 20.60 2.31 -13.05
N ARG A 355 21.65 2.13 -12.24
CA ARG A 355 22.91 2.86 -12.39
C ARG A 355 23.84 2.02 -13.26
N ILE A 356 24.29 2.56 -14.39
CA ILE A 356 25.38 2.00 -15.17
C ILE A 356 26.57 2.95 -14.97
N GLY A 357 27.53 2.55 -14.14
CA GLY A 357 28.54 3.47 -13.61
C GLY A 357 27.89 4.61 -12.82
N ASP A 358 28.28 5.86 -13.07
CA ASP A 358 27.71 7.07 -12.44
C ASP A 358 26.43 7.58 -13.13
N GLN A 359 25.98 6.94 -14.21
CA GLN A 359 24.82 7.41 -14.99
C GLN A 359 23.56 6.58 -14.76
N MET A 360 22.44 7.28 -14.61
CA MET A 360 21.11 6.72 -14.51
C MET A 360 20.56 6.43 -15.91
N VAL A 361 20.18 5.18 -16.20
CA VAL A 361 19.62 4.82 -17.52
C VAL A 361 18.09 4.80 -17.48
N PRO A 362 17.42 5.71 -18.20
CA PRO A 362 15.97 5.68 -18.32
C PRO A 362 15.54 4.47 -19.15
N LEU A 363 14.71 3.59 -18.56
CA LEU A 363 14.05 2.51 -19.28
C LEU A 363 12.69 2.98 -19.80
N ALA A 364 12.40 2.69 -21.07
CA ALA A 364 11.09 2.90 -21.66
C ALA A 364 10.18 1.76 -21.17
N MET A 365 9.34 2.06 -20.17
CA MET A 365 8.41 1.06 -19.65
C MET A 365 7.31 0.83 -20.68
N PRO A 366 7.01 -0.41 -21.04
CA PRO A 366 5.94 -0.64 -21.99
C PRO A 366 4.60 -0.38 -21.31
N GLU A 367 3.74 0.40 -21.97
CA GLU A 367 2.39 0.67 -21.49
C GLU A 367 1.52 -0.57 -21.65
N LEU A 368 0.82 -0.93 -20.57
CA LEU A 368 -0.18 -1.98 -20.61
C LEU A 368 -1.48 -1.39 -21.14
N GLY A 369 -2.09 -2.06 -22.12
CA GLY A 369 -3.41 -1.67 -22.61
C GLY A 369 -4.52 -1.95 -21.60
N ALA A 370 -5.72 -1.42 -21.88
CA ALA A 370 -6.93 -1.85 -21.19
C ALA A 370 -7.34 -3.26 -21.66
N LEU A 371 -7.94 -4.05 -20.76
CA LEU A 371 -8.67 -5.26 -21.17
C LEU A 371 -9.94 -5.44 -20.33
N GLN A 372 -10.94 -6.05 -20.95
CA GLN A 372 -12.13 -6.53 -20.30
C GLN A 372 -12.45 -7.90 -20.85
N VAL A 373 -12.57 -8.90 -19.97
CA VAL A 373 -12.88 -10.27 -20.39
C VAL A 373 -13.86 -10.92 -19.44
N ARG A 374 -14.88 -11.54 -20.03
CA ARG A 374 -15.89 -12.32 -19.32
C ARG A 374 -15.52 -13.80 -19.35
N ILE A 375 -15.60 -14.45 -18.19
CA ILE A 375 -15.33 -15.87 -17.99
C ILE A 375 -16.64 -16.52 -17.54
N PRO A 376 -17.20 -17.47 -18.32
CA PRO A 376 -18.34 -18.25 -17.86
C PRO A 376 -17.90 -19.19 -16.74
N LEU A 377 -18.73 -19.32 -15.71
CA LEU A 377 -18.56 -20.27 -14.63
C LEU A 377 -19.43 -21.50 -14.93
N PRO A 378 -18.89 -22.73 -14.83
CA PRO A 378 -19.70 -23.93 -14.94
C PRO A 378 -20.65 -23.98 -13.73
N HIS A 379 -21.95 -24.13 -13.99
CA HIS A 379 -22.88 -24.51 -12.94
C HIS A 379 -22.83 -26.03 -12.78
N GLU A 380 -22.88 -26.50 -11.54
CA GLU A 380 -23.28 -27.87 -11.27
C GLU A 380 -24.68 -28.04 -11.85
N VAL A 381 -24.78 -28.91 -12.86
CA VAL A 381 -26.06 -29.49 -13.23
C VAL A 381 -26.43 -30.35 -12.03
N VAL A 382 -27.32 -29.85 -11.18
CA VAL A 382 -28.00 -30.69 -10.20
C VAL A 382 -28.80 -31.68 -11.03
N PHE A 383 -28.32 -32.91 -11.14
CA PHE A 383 -29.16 -34.02 -11.57
C PHE A 383 -30.14 -34.24 -10.43
N GLU A 384 -31.39 -33.80 -10.61
CA GLU A 384 -32.52 -34.19 -9.76
C GLU A 384 -32.78 -35.70 -9.82
#